data_AF-A0A4R6FZQ2-F1
#
_entry.id   AF-A0A4R6FZQ2-F1
#
_cell.length_a   1.000
_cell.length_b   1.000
_cell.length_c   1.000
_cell.angle_alpha   90.00
_cell.angle_beta   90.00
_cell.angle_gamma   90.00
#
_symmetry.space_group_name_H-M   'P 1'
#
loop_
_entity.id
_entity.type
_entity.pdbx_description
1 polymer ?
#
loop_
_entity_poly.entity_id
_entity_poly.type
_entity_poly.pdbx_seq_one_letter_code
_entity_poly.pdbx_strand_id
1 'polypeptide(L)'
;MQAASPHDGRMLTRIAQFAGWMLRAAFAAILLLRRPRPIHSRGRVLEGWITWLPNAAPSGIAWIDTVPPAPQPVVARLSRSVGLPDGFPDILGLALRFDADGRPADLELSSSSLGIPSRFLLLPQRSPARARLGTLLPYRGTQGPVLVCARTLAPGALPAGGPALDEELETSGWRLRLHHATTTGKWHPFADVELRLAPDQDDTELRFDAARHPLPGSEQYAWIRALRDPSYGLVQRDAGARTAA
;
A
#
# COMPACT_ATOMS: atom_id res chain seq x y z
N MET A 1 -20.20 30.63 5.46
CA MET A 1 -19.47 29.76 6.41
C MET A 1 -20.51 29.00 7.22
N GLN A 2 -20.90 27.79 6.78
CA GLN A 2 -21.96 27.00 7.39
C GLN A 2 -21.29 25.85 8.15
N ALA A 3 -21.44 25.83 9.47
CA ALA A 3 -20.88 24.78 10.32
C ALA A 3 -21.61 23.45 10.03
N ALA A 4 -20.85 22.38 9.79
CA ALA A 4 -21.39 21.04 9.65
C ALA A 4 -22.12 20.64 10.94
N SER A 5 -23.35 20.13 10.81
CA SER A 5 -24.19 19.79 11.97
C SER A 5 -23.66 18.53 12.69
N PRO A 6 -23.76 18.46 14.03
CA PRO A 6 -23.25 17.34 14.84
C PRO A 6 -23.88 15.97 14.53
N HIS A 7 -24.97 15.93 13.76
CA HIS A 7 -25.62 14.72 13.27
C HIS A 7 -24.85 14.00 12.16
N ASP A 8 -24.12 14.73 11.30
CA ASP A 8 -23.41 14.16 10.13
C ASP A 8 -22.21 13.31 10.57
N GLY A 9 -21.50 13.75 11.61
CA GLY A 9 -20.37 13.01 12.18
C GLY A 9 -20.79 11.66 12.76
N ARG A 10 -21.92 11.60 13.48
CA ARG A 10 -22.41 10.35 14.10
C ARG A 10 -22.87 9.32 13.07
N MET A 11 -23.47 9.77 11.97
CA MET A 11 -23.91 8.88 10.89
C MET A 11 -22.71 8.31 10.13
N LEU A 12 -21.71 9.14 9.80
CA LEU A 12 -20.46 8.69 9.17
C LEU A 12 -19.68 7.71 10.08
N THR A 13 -19.67 7.94 11.40
CA THR A 13 -19.07 7.00 12.36
C THR A 13 -19.80 5.66 12.39
N ARG A 14 -21.14 5.64 12.36
CA ARG A 14 -21.92 4.39 12.33
C ARG A 14 -21.73 3.62 11.03
N ILE A 15 -21.67 4.30 9.89
CA ILE A 15 -21.36 3.69 8.59
C ILE A 15 -19.93 3.12 8.61
N ALA A 16 -18.95 3.86 9.15
CA ALA A 16 -17.58 3.38 9.29
C ALA A 16 -17.48 2.16 10.23
N GLN A 17 -18.25 2.12 11.32
CA GLN A 17 -18.32 0.97 12.23
C GLN A 17 -18.92 -0.26 11.53
N PHE A 18 -20.00 -0.08 10.76
CA PHE A 18 -20.62 -1.16 9.99
C PHE A 18 -19.67 -1.67 8.90
N ALA A 19 -19.00 -0.77 8.17
CA ALA A 19 -17.97 -1.13 7.21
C ALA A 19 -16.80 -1.86 7.88
N GLY A 20 -16.40 -1.46 9.10
CA GLY A 20 -15.39 -2.14 9.90
C GLY A 20 -15.82 -3.55 10.32
N TRP A 21 -17.09 -3.75 10.66
CA TRP A 21 -17.64 -5.07 10.96
C TRP A 21 -17.67 -5.98 9.72
N MET A 22 -18.11 -5.45 8.57
CA MET A 22 -18.08 -6.18 7.29
C MET A 22 -16.65 -6.54 6.88
N LEU A 23 -15.71 -5.61 7.06
CA LEU A 23 -14.28 -5.85 6.82
C LEU A 23 -13.76 -6.97 7.72
N ARG A 24 -14.11 -6.97 9.02
CA ARG A 24 -13.77 -8.04 9.96
C ARG A 24 -14.35 -9.39 9.53
N ALA A 25 -15.60 -9.44 9.06
CA ALA A 25 -16.23 -10.66 8.56
C ALA A 25 -15.52 -11.18 7.29
N ALA A 26 -15.16 -10.28 6.37
CA ALA A 26 -14.37 -10.63 5.20
C ALA A 26 -12.97 -11.15 5.58
N PHE A 27 -12.29 -10.52 6.54
CA PHE A 27 -11.03 -11.01 7.09
C PHE A 27 -11.16 -12.41 7.70
N ALA A 28 -12.21 -12.66 8.48
CA ALA A 28 -12.48 -13.97 9.06
C ALA A 28 -12.70 -15.03 7.96
N ALA A 29 -13.47 -14.71 6.91
CA ALA A 29 -13.65 -15.59 5.76
C ALA A 29 -12.34 -15.86 5.00
N ILE A 30 -11.49 -14.84 4.82
CA ILE A 30 -10.15 -15.00 4.23
C ILE A 30 -9.27 -15.89 5.10
N LEU A 31 -9.34 -15.78 6.44
CA LEU A 31 -8.60 -16.65 7.35
C LEU A 31 -9.05 -18.12 7.26
N LEU A 32 -10.32 -18.40 6.91
CA LEU A 32 -10.80 -19.75 6.65
C LEU A 32 -10.31 -20.31 5.31
N LEU A 33 -10.13 -19.45 4.30
CA LEU A 33 -9.60 -19.81 2.98
C LEU A 33 -8.07 -19.90 2.97
N ARG A 34 -7.40 -19.20 3.90
CA ARG A 34 -5.96 -19.24 4.09
C ARG A 34 -5.53 -20.63 4.53
N ARG A 35 -4.73 -21.31 3.72
CA ARG A 35 -4.05 -22.53 4.15
C ARG A 35 -3.04 -22.21 5.26
N PRO A 36 -2.80 -23.12 6.22
CA PRO A 36 -1.76 -22.95 7.22
C PRO A 36 -0.44 -22.66 6.51
N ARG A 37 0.21 -21.58 6.93
CA ARG A 37 1.43 -21.05 6.31
C ARG A 37 2.47 -22.17 6.27
N PRO A 38 2.99 -22.59 5.09
CA PRO A 38 4.36 -23.06 5.06
C PRO A 38 5.21 -21.91 5.63
N ILE A 39 6.22 -22.19 6.44
CA ILE A 39 7.02 -21.24 7.24
C ILE A 39 7.73 -20.15 6.38
N HIS A 40 7.48 -20.13 5.07
CA HIS A 40 8.03 -19.23 4.07
C HIS A 40 6.97 -18.65 3.13
N SER A 41 5.89 -18.04 3.64
CA SER A 41 5.09 -17.09 2.86
C SER A 41 5.92 -15.83 2.60
N ARG A 42 7.00 -15.97 1.83
CA ARG A 42 8.04 -14.97 1.60
C ARG A 42 7.45 -13.86 0.75
N GLY A 43 7.12 -12.72 1.37
CA GLY A 43 7.16 -11.47 0.61
C GLY A 43 8.58 -11.29 0.06
N ARG A 44 8.75 -10.54 -1.02
CA ARG A 44 10.08 -10.21 -1.53
C ARG A 44 10.45 -8.84 -1.04
N VAL A 45 11.57 -8.77 -0.33
CA VAL A 45 12.18 -7.50 0.04
C VAL A 45 12.89 -6.99 -1.20
N LEU A 46 12.62 -5.74 -1.54
CA LEU A 46 13.23 -5.06 -2.65
C LEU A 46 13.91 -3.80 -2.12
N GLU A 47 14.93 -3.37 -2.83
CA GLU A 47 15.60 -2.10 -2.56
C GLU A 47 15.75 -1.31 -3.85
N GLY A 48 15.91 0.00 -3.72
CA GLY A 48 16.26 0.85 -4.84
C GLY A 48 15.99 2.31 -4.55
N TRP A 49 15.48 3.01 -5.55
CA TRP A 49 15.43 4.47 -5.53
C TRP A 49 14.10 5.01 -6.03
N ILE A 50 13.63 6.09 -5.41
CA ILE A 50 12.53 6.91 -5.89
C ILE A 50 13.06 8.25 -6.41
N THR A 51 12.59 8.64 -7.58
CA THR A 51 12.95 9.90 -8.25
C THR A 51 11.67 10.65 -8.63
N TRP A 52 11.51 11.87 -8.13
CA TRP A 52 10.35 12.70 -8.44
C TRP A 52 10.46 13.25 -9.87
N LEU A 53 9.32 13.34 -10.53
CA LEU A 53 9.21 13.95 -11.85
C LEU A 53 9.22 15.48 -11.71
N PRO A 54 9.93 16.19 -12.60
CA PRO A 54 9.86 17.64 -12.63
C PRO A 54 8.44 18.08 -13.04
N ASN A 55 7.96 19.18 -12.44
CA ASN A 55 6.68 19.81 -12.78
C ASN A 55 5.45 18.88 -12.65
N ALA A 56 5.45 17.96 -11.68
CA ALA A 56 4.27 17.18 -11.35
C ALA A 56 3.10 18.09 -10.95
N ALA A 57 1.86 17.68 -11.28
CA ALA A 57 0.69 18.41 -10.82
C ALA A 57 0.61 18.37 -9.29
N PRO A 58 0.21 19.46 -8.61
CA PRO A 58 0.13 19.48 -7.15
C PRO A 58 -0.93 18.51 -6.64
N SER A 59 -0.60 17.80 -5.56
CA SER A 59 -1.47 16.87 -4.86
C SER A 59 -2.04 17.45 -3.56
N GLY A 60 -1.35 18.43 -2.97
CA GLY A 60 -1.61 18.91 -1.62
C GLY A 60 -0.96 18.07 -0.52
N ILE A 61 -0.02 17.17 -0.86
CA ILE A 61 0.81 16.43 0.09
C ILE A 61 2.27 16.85 -0.12
N ALA A 62 2.90 17.40 0.92
CA ALA A 62 4.26 17.95 0.82
C ALA A 62 5.28 16.94 0.29
N TRP A 63 5.21 15.68 0.72
CA TRP A 63 6.08 14.60 0.23
C TRP A 63 5.94 14.31 -1.27
N ILE A 64 4.75 14.51 -1.85
CA ILE A 64 4.52 14.34 -3.30
C ILE A 64 4.97 15.59 -4.06
N ASP A 65 4.69 16.77 -3.49
CA ASP A 65 4.81 18.05 -4.19
C ASP A 65 6.21 18.67 -4.08
N THR A 66 7.03 18.22 -3.13
CA THR A 66 8.40 18.71 -2.89
C THR A 66 9.41 17.79 -3.55
N VAL A 67 10.04 18.27 -4.63
CA VAL A 67 11.07 17.52 -5.36
C VAL A 67 12.39 17.58 -4.58
N PRO A 68 12.94 16.45 -4.08
CA PRO A 68 14.23 16.45 -3.45
C PRO A 68 15.36 16.68 -4.47
N PRO A 69 16.53 17.19 -4.04
CA PRO A 69 17.65 17.47 -4.94
C PRO A 69 18.30 16.22 -5.55
N ALA A 70 18.06 15.05 -4.97
CA ALA A 70 18.59 13.77 -5.42
C ALA A 70 17.55 12.65 -5.22
N PRO A 71 17.67 11.53 -5.95
CA PRO A 71 16.87 10.33 -5.69
C PRO A 71 16.98 9.87 -4.22
N GLN A 72 15.88 9.39 -3.65
CA GLN A 72 15.86 8.87 -2.28
C GLN A 72 15.90 7.34 -2.28
N PRO A 73 16.63 6.72 -1.33
CA PRO A 73 16.60 5.28 -1.16
C PRO A 73 15.22 4.83 -0.70
N VAL A 74 14.79 3.68 -1.18
CA VAL A 74 13.52 3.04 -0.81
C VAL A 74 13.73 1.57 -0.55
N VAL A 75 13.14 1.09 0.53
CA VAL A 75 12.97 -0.34 0.81
C VAL A 75 11.52 -0.69 0.51
N ALA A 76 11.29 -1.76 -0.22
CA ALA A 76 9.96 -2.21 -0.58
C ALA A 76 9.71 -3.65 -0.15
N ARG A 77 8.44 -4.01 -0.05
CA ARG A 77 8.02 -5.40 0.10
C ARG A 77 6.87 -5.71 -0.84
N LEU A 78 7.13 -6.63 -1.76
CA LEU A 78 6.10 -7.25 -2.58
C LEU A 78 5.49 -8.44 -1.83
N SER A 79 4.17 -8.53 -1.76
CA SER A 79 3.48 -9.56 -0.99
C SER A 79 2.20 -10.05 -1.68
N ARG A 80 1.74 -11.22 -1.26
CA ARG A 80 0.46 -11.83 -1.69
C ARG A 80 -0.41 -12.03 -0.46
N SER A 81 -1.63 -11.51 -0.48
CA SER A 81 -2.46 -11.39 0.73
C SER A 81 -3.15 -12.69 1.12
N VAL A 82 -3.76 -13.40 0.16
CA VAL A 82 -4.43 -14.68 0.44
C VAL A 82 -3.40 -15.81 0.54
N GLY A 83 -2.35 -15.76 -0.26
CA GLY A 83 -1.30 -16.78 -0.30
C GLY A 83 -1.71 -17.99 -1.14
N LEU A 84 -2.47 -17.75 -2.21
CA LEU A 84 -2.81 -18.81 -3.17
C LEU A 84 -1.55 -19.27 -3.93
N PRO A 85 -1.52 -20.50 -4.44
CA PRO A 85 -0.38 -20.99 -5.23
C PRO A 85 -0.01 -20.06 -6.39
N ASP A 86 1.25 -20.15 -6.81
CA ASP A 86 1.75 -19.41 -7.97
C ASP A 86 0.94 -19.74 -9.23
N GLY A 87 0.54 -18.69 -9.97
CA GLY A 87 -0.36 -18.79 -11.13
C GLY A 87 -1.84 -18.47 -10.87
N PHE A 88 -2.30 -18.54 -9.61
CA PHE A 88 -3.65 -18.10 -9.25
C PHE A 88 -3.71 -16.59 -8.98
N PRO A 89 -4.83 -15.91 -9.31
CA PRO A 89 -5.01 -14.51 -8.93
C PRO A 89 -5.01 -14.33 -7.41
N ASP A 90 -4.29 -13.32 -6.92
CA ASP A 90 -4.26 -12.94 -5.49
C ASP A 90 -4.34 -11.41 -5.37
N ILE A 91 -4.61 -10.90 -4.16
CA ILE A 91 -4.43 -9.49 -3.85
C ILE A 91 -2.94 -9.25 -3.62
N LEU A 92 -2.32 -8.55 -4.57
CA LEU A 92 -0.90 -8.19 -4.51
C LEU A 92 -0.75 -6.92 -3.68
N GLY A 93 0.17 -6.95 -2.72
CA GLY A 93 0.54 -5.79 -1.91
C GLY A 93 1.93 -5.31 -2.29
N LEU A 94 2.11 -3.99 -2.39
CA LEU A 94 3.43 -3.36 -2.48
C LEU A 94 3.52 -2.29 -1.40
N ALA A 95 4.39 -2.51 -0.42
CA ALA A 95 4.72 -1.51 0.59
C ALA A 95 6.07 -0.88 0.24
N LEU A 96 6.18 0.43 0.43
CA LEU A 96 7.38 1.23 0.20
C LEU A 96 7.69 2.01 1.48
N ARG A 97 8.95 2.01 1.91
CA ARG A 97 9.47 2.77 3.05
C ARG A 97 10.63 3.62 2.58
N PHE A 98 10.60 4.87 2.97
CA PHE A 98 11.65 5.85 2.71
C PHE A 98 11.95 6.62 4.00
N ASP A 99 13.14 7.21 4.05
CA ASP A 99 13.50 8.16 5.10
C ASP A 99 12.91 9.53 4.76
N ALA A 100 12.21 10.11 5.73
CA ALA A 100 11.69 11.46 5.68
C ALA A 100 12.17 12.19 6.94
N ASP A 101 13.25 12.96 6.79
CA ASP A 101 13.86 13.76 7.85
C ASP A 101 14.24 12.92 9.10
N GLY A 102 14.86 11.74 8.88
CA GLY A 102 15.27 10.84 9.95
C GLY A 102 14.12 10.03 10.57
N ARG A 103 12.95 10.02 9.92
CA ARG A 103 11.80 9.21 10.32
C ARG A 103 11.31 8.34 9.17
N PRO A 104 10.89 7.10 9.42
CA PRO A 104 10.30 6.28 8.38
C PRO A 104 8.96 6.88 7.93
N ALA A 105 8.69 6.80 6.64
CA ALA A 105 7.38 7.03 6.07
C ALA A 105 7.04 5.88 5.11
N ASP A 106 5.81 5.37 5.26
CA ASP A 106 5.33 4.15 4.62
C ASP A 106 4.18 4.45 3.66
N LEU A 107 4.29 3.90 2.46
CA LEU A 107 3.24 3.87 1.44
C LEU A 107 2.82 2.41 1.20
N GLU A 108 1.56 2.10 1.51
CA GLU A 108 0.99 0.76 1.35
C GLU A 108 0.00 0.74 0.19
N LEU A 109 0.32 -0.03 -0.85
CA LEU A 109 -0.50 -0.19 -2.04
C LEU A 109 -1.02 -1.62 -2.14
N SER A 110 -2.21 -1.77 -2.70
CA SER A 110 -2.79 -3.08 -3.01
C SER A 110 -3.36 -3.10 -4.41
N SER A 111 -3.38 -4.29 -5.03
CA SER A 111 -3.92 -4.45 -6.37
C SER A 111 -5.39 -4.04 -6.41
N SER A 112 -5.67 -2.99 -7.18
CA SER A 112 -6.96 -2.29 -7.20
C SER A 112 -7.24 -1.73 -8.59
N SER A 113 -8.47 -1.27 -8.82
CA SER A 113 -8.79 -0.56 -10.06
C SER A 113 -8.22 0.87 -10.03
N LEU A 114 -8.14 1.51 -11.20
CA LEU A 114 -7.86 2.96 -11.30
C LEU A 114 -9.09 3.75 -11.78
N GLY A 115 -10.18 3.07 -12.13
CA GLY A 115 -11.43 3.66 -12.60
C GLY A 115 -12.35 4.09 -11.46
N ILE A 116 -13.42 4.83 -11.77
CA ILE A 116 -14.45 5.22 -10.80
C ILE A 116 -15.69 4.36 -11.08
N PRO A 117 -16.37 3.81 -10.05
CA PRO A 117 -16.03 3.87 -8.62
C PRO A 117 -15.03 2.79 -8.17
N SER A 118 -14.59 1.93 -9.07
CA SER A 118 -13.86 0.70 -8.73
C SER A 118 -12.47 0.91 -8.09
N ARG A 119 -11.91 2.12 -8.09
CA ARG A 119 -10.59 2.42 -7.50
C ARG A 119 -10.51 2.23 -5.98
N PHE A 120 -11.65 2.03 -5.33
CA PHE A 120 -11.75 1.67 -3.91
C PHE A 120 -11.93 0.16 -3.70
N LEU A 121 -11.84 -0.65 -4.76
CA LEU A 121 -12.02 -2.10 -4.71
C LEU A 121 -10.72 -2.84 -4.96
N LEU A 122 -10.49 -3.87 -4.14
CA LEU A 122 -9.43 -4.84 -4.35
C LEU A 122 -9.71 -5.67 -5.60
N LEU A 123 -8.69 -5.85 -6.43
CA LEU A 123 -8.76 -6.67 -7.64
C LEU A 123 -7.69 -7.76 -7.57
N PRO A 124 -8.07 -9.04 -7.61
CA PRO A 124 -7.12 -10.14 -7.76
C PRO A 124 -6.33 -10.01 -9.05
N GLN A 125 -5.01 -10.18 -8.96
CA GLN A 125 -4.08 -10.12 -10.07
C GLN A 125 -3.18 -11.34 -10.07
N ARG A 126 -2.83 -11.82 -11.27
CA ARG A 126 -1.93 -12.97 -11.44
C ARG A 126 -0.46 -12.58 -11.50
N SER A 127 -0.15 -11.35 -11.90
CA SER A 127 1.22 -10.91 -12.16
C SER A 127 1.43 -9.49 -11.63
N PRO A 128 2.55 -9.21 -10.93
CA PRO A 128 2.90 -7.88 -10.48
C PRO A 128 3.01 -6.87 -11.63
N ALA A 129 3.59 -7.27 -12.77
CA ALA A 129 3.79 -6.37 -13.91
C ALA A 129 2.47 -5.80 -14.45
N ARG A 130 1.39 -6.59 -14.42
CA ARG A 130 0.06 -6.17 -14.91
C ARG A 130 -0.78 -5.48 -13.83
N ALA A 131 -0.36 -5.54 -12.57
CA ALA A 131 -1.12 -4.99 -11.48
C ALA A 131 -1.12 -3.46 -11.50
N ARG A 132 -2.26 -2.90 -11.15
CA ARG A 132 -2.39 -1.50 -10.74
C ARG A 132 -2.46 -1.53 -9.23
N LEU A 133 -1.49 -0.91 -8.57
CA LEU A 133 -1.34 -0.99 -7.11
C LEU A 133 -1.75 0.37 -6.56
N GLY A 134 -2.77 0.43 -5.71
CA GLY A 134 -3.36 1.70 -5.26
C GLY A 134 -3.67 1.69 -3.77
N THR A 135 -3.72 2.87 -3.18
CA THR A 135 -4.32 3.05 -1.87
C THR A 135 -5.83 2.87 -1.98
N LEU A 136 -6.43 2.09 -1.08
CA LEU A 136 -7.89 1.95 -1.01
C LEU A 136 -8.53 3.11 -0.25
N LEU A 137 -7.79 3.73 0.65
CA LEU A 137 -8.27 4.83 1.47
C LEU A 137 -7.43 6.08 1.17
N PRO A 138 -8.05 7.26 1.04
CA PRO A 138 -7.32 8.47 0.74
C PRO A 138 -6.53 8.97 1.94
N TYR A 139 -5.34 9.50 1.68
CA TYR A 139 -4.70 10.45 2.57
C TYR A 139 -5.49 11.76 2.56
N ARG A 140 -5.37 12.54 3.63
CA ARG A 140 -5.86 13.92 3.66
C ARG A 140 -4.69 14.85 3.32
N GLY A 141 -4.73 15.43 2.12
CA GLY A 141 -3.86 16.54 1.74
C GLY A 141 -4.50 17.89 2.10
N THR A 142 -3.73 18.96 1.93
CA THR A 142 -4.16 20.35 2.17
C THR A 142 -5.29 20.78 1.24
N GLN A 143 -5.40 20.15 0.07
CA GLN A 143 -6.43 20.41 -0.94
C GLN A 143 -7.58 19.37 -0.96
N GLY A 144 -7.56 18.41 -0.03
CA GLY A 144 -8.60 17.38 0.07
C GLY A 144 -8.06 15.95 0.04
N PRO A 145 -8.93 14.95 -0.23
CA PRO A 145 -8.51 13.55 -0.21
C PRO A 145 -7.67 13.19 -1.43
N VAL A 146 -6.54 12.52 -1.18
CA VAL A 146 -5.55 12.12 -2.19
C VAL A 146 -5.37 10.60 -2.16
N LEU A 147 -5.53 9.96 -3.31
CA LEU A 147 -5.17 8.57 -3.55
C LEU A 147 -3.82 8.50 -4.24
N VAL A 148 -3.07 7.44 -3.96
CA VAL A 148 -1.78 7.17 -4.59
C VAL A 148 -1.86 5.81 -5.28
N CYS A 149 -1.26 5.69 -6.47
CA CYS A 149 -1.09 4.39 -7.13
C CYS A 149 0.27 4.26 -7.81
N ALA A 150 0.70 3.02 -8.04
CA ALA A 150 1.86 2.63 -8.81
C ALA A 150 1.43 1.83 -10.03
N ARG A 151 2.11 2.08 -11.17
CA ARG A 151 1.93 1.35 -12.42
C ARG A 151 3.28 0.90 -12.95
N THR A 152 3.38 -0.35 -13.38
CA THR A 152 4.60 -0.87 -14.00
C THR A 152 4.91 -0.12 -15.29
N LEU A 153 6.15 0.34 -15.40
CA LEU A 153 6.76 0.83 -16.63
C LEU A 153 7.54 -0.30 -17.31
N ALA A 154 8.33 -1.04 -16.54
CA ALA A 154 9.12 -2.18 -17.01
C ALA A 154 9.45 -3.13 -15.83
N PRO A 155 9.71 -4.42 -16.09
CA PRO A 155 9.55 -5.11 -17.37
C PRO A 155 8.06 -5.29 -17.73
N GLY A 156 7.78 -5.59 -19.00
CA GLY A 156 6.41 -5.80 -19.49
C GLY A 156 5.74 -7.07 -18.93
N ALA A 157 6.52 -7.97 -18.36
CA ALA A 157 6.07 -9.18 -17.69
C ALA A 157 6.92 -9.42 -16.44
N LEU A 158 6.26 -9.86 -15.36
CA LEU A 158 6.89 -10.39 -14.16
C LEU A 158 6.20 -11.70 -13.82
N PRO A 159 6.96 -12.76 -13.48
CA PRO A 159 6.38 -14.02 -13.00
C PRO A 159 5.47 -13.81 -11.78
N ALA A 160 4.53 -14.73 -11.56
CA ALA A 160 3.54 -14.63 -10.49
C ALA A 160 4.13 -14.81 -9.07
N GLY A 161 5.32 -15.38 -8.99
CA GLY A 161 5.99 -15.79 -7.76
C GLY A 161 7.13 -16.77 -8.04
N GLY A 162 7.66 -17.34 -6.96
CA GLY A 162 8.72 -18.36 -7.01
C GLY A 162 10.08 -17.85 -7.50
N PRO A 163 11.04 -18.76 -7.73
CA PRO A 163 12.41 -18.42 -8.11
C PRO A 163 12.52 -17.61 -9.41
N ALA A 164 11.60 -17.82 -10.36
CA ALA A 164 11.59 -17.06 -11.61
C ALA A 164 11.30 -15.57 -11.39
N LEU A 165 10.47 -15.22 -10.40
CA LEU A 165 10.25 -13.82 -10.03
C LEU A 165 11.52 -13.22 -9.44
N ASP A 166 12.22 -13.98 -8.61
CA ASP A 166 13.45 -13.55 -7.94
C ASP A 166 14.54 -13.26 -8.99
N GLU A 167 14.76 -14.18 -9.94
CA GLU A 167 15.70 -14.03 -11.06
C GLU A 167 15.41 -12.79 -11.94
N GLU A 168 14.14 -12.56 -12.28
CA GLU A 168 13.74 -11.41 -13.09
C GLU A 168 13.96 -10.09 -12.34
N LEU A 169 13.68 -10.06 -11.03
CA LEU A 169 13.90 -8.87 -10.17
C LEU A 169 15.39 -8.58 -9.94
N GLU A 170 16.24 -9.61 -9.89
CA GLU A 170 17.70 -9.44 -9.83
C GLU A 170 18.26 -8.90 -11.14
N THR A 171 17.82 -9.47 -12.27
CA THR A 171 18.38 -9.19 -13.60
C THR A 171 17.88 -7.86 -14.16
N SER A 172 16.56 -7.70 -14.23
CA SER A 172 15.91 -6.56 -14.90
C SER A 172 15.48 -5.47 -13.91
N GLY A 173 15.25 -5.84 -12.65
CA GLY A 173 14.57 -4.99 -11.68
C GLY A 173 13.10 -4.74 -12.04
N TRP A 174 12.48 -3.80 -11.34
CA TRP A 174 11.08 -3.41 -11.52
C TRP A 174 10.96 -1.89 -11.42
N ARG A 175 10.58 -1.28 -12.54
CA ARG A 175 10.38 0.16 -12.67
C ARG A 175 8.88 0.46 -12.64
N LEU A 176 8.48 1.33 -11.73
CA LEU A 176 7.11 1.71 -11.46
C LEU A 176 6.98 3.23 -11.56
N ARG A 177 5.85 3.73 -12.04
CA ARG A 177 5.47 5.14 -11.96
C ARG A 177 4.39 5.34 -10.92
N LEU A 178 4.67 6.21 -9.95
CA LEU A 178 3.71 6.67 -8.97
C LEU A 178 2.85 7.79 -9.54
N HIS A 179 1.56 7.74 -9.22
CA HIS A 179 0.57 8.73 -9.58
C HIS A 179 -0.27 9.08 -8.36
N HIS A 180 -0.82 10.29 -8.35
CA HIS A 180 -1.83 10.70 -7.40
C HIS A 180 -3.14 11.08 -8.11
N ALA A 181 -4.24 11.06 -7.38
CA ALA A 181 -5.53 11.56 -7.85
C ALA A 181 -6.39 12.00 -6.67
N THR A 182 -7.32 12.91 -6.93
CA THR A 182 -8.48 13.04 -6.03
C THR A 182 -9.39 11.81 -6.17
N THR A 183 -10.36 11.66 -5.27
CA THR A 183 -11.29 10.51 -5.26
C THR A 183 -12.03 10.30 -6.58
N THR A 184 -12.33 11.38 -7.30
CA THR A 184 -13.02 11.35 -8.60
C THR A 184 -12.19 11.92 -9.75
N GLY A 185 -10.97 12.37 -9.48
CA GLY A 185 -10.09 13.02 -10.45
C GLY A 185 -9.36 12.06 -11.39
N LYS A 186 -8.68 12.66 -12.36
CA LYS A 186 -7.70 11.99 -13.22
C LYS A 186 -6.45 11.66 -12.40
N TRP A 187 -5.69 10.66 -12.86
CA TRP A 187 -4.40 10.30 -12.28
C TRP A 187 -3.30 11.18 -12.86
N HIS A 188 -2.46 11.73 -11.99
CA HIS A 188 -1.33 12.60 -12.32
C HIS A 188 -0.03 11.92 -11.89
N PRO A 189 0.92 11.68 -12.80
CA PRO A 189 2.20 11.08 -12.45
C PRO A 189 3.04 12.06 -11.62
N PHE A 190 3.83 11.54 -10.67
CA PHE A 190 4.70 12.39 -9.83
C PHE A 190 6.08 11.82 -9.51
N ALA A 191 6.30 10.51 -9.59
CA ALA A 191 7.61 9.91 -9.33
C ALA A 191 7.78 8.59 -10.07
N ASP A 192 9.02 8.22 -10.34
CA ASP A 192 9.42 6.89 -10.77
C ASP A 192 10.15 6.18 -9.62
N VAL A 193 9.89 4.89 -9.46
CA VAL A 193 10.50 4.02 -8.45
C VAL A 193 11.16 2.86 -9.19
N GLU A 194 12.44 2.66 -8.92
CA GLU A 194 13.21 1.55 -9.46
C GLU A 194 13.57 0.62 -8.31
N LEU A 195 13.16 -0.64 -8.42
CA LEU A 195 13.33 -1.65 -7.39
C LEU A 195 14.11 -2.85 -7.95
N ARG A 196 14.91 -3.50 -7.12
CA ARG A 196 15.56 -4.77 -7.41
C ARG A 196 15.41 -5.69 -6.21
N LEU A 197 15.62 -6.99 -6.42
CA LEU A 197 15.62 -7.93 -5.29
C LEU A 197 16.73 -7.53 -4.30
N ALA A 198 16.36 -7.36 -3.03
CA ALA A 198 17.35 -7.07 -2.00
C ALA A 198 18.22 -8.31 -1.73
N PRO A 199 19.54 -8.17 -1.50
CA PRO A 199 20.37 -9.31 -1.12
C PRO A 199 19.93 -9.97 0.18
N ASP A 200 19.42 -9.16 1.12
CA ASP A 200 18.81 -9.61 2.36
C ASP A 200 17.30 -9.76 2.20
N GLN A 201 16.80 -10.96 2.47
CA GLN A 201 15.38 -11.30 2.42
C GLN A 201 14.80 -11.54 3.82
N ASP A 202 15.54 -11.26 4.90
CA ASP A 202 14.97 -11.25 6.24
C ASP A 202 14.01 -10.07 6.39
N ASP A 203 12.72 -10.41 6.46
CA ASP A 203 11.64 -9.45 6.55
C ASP A 203 11.00 -9.40 7.96
N THR A 204 11.61 -10.09 8.93
CA THR A 204 11.07 -10.30 10.29
C THR A 204 10.87 -8.97 11.04
N GLU A 205 11.79 -8.02 10.85
CA GLU A 205 11.73 -6.68 11.43
C GLU A 205 11.05 -5.64 10.50
N LEU A 206 10.90 -5.98 9.21
CA LEU A 206 10.38 -5.07 8.20
C LEU A 206 8.84 -5.04 8.22
N ARG A 207 8.31 -4.33 9.21
CA ARG A 207 6.87 -4.05 9.37
C ARG A 207 6.52 -2.66 8.86
N PHE A 208 5.85 -2.61 7.72
CA PHE A 208 5.26 -1.39 7.19
C PHE A 208 3.96 -1.05 7.94
N ASP A 209 3.77 0.23 8.23
CA ASP A 209 2.56 0.75 8.87
C ASP A 209 2.32 2.20 8.43
N ALA A 210 1.62 2.38 7.31
CA ALA A 210 1.26 3.70 6.77
C ALA A 210 0.34 4.51 7.70
N ALA A 211 -0.16 3.93 8.79
CA ALA A 211 -0.87 4.67 9.84
C ALA A 211 0.05 5.23 10.92
N ARG A 212 1.10 4.50 11.30
CA ARG A 212 2.13 5.01 12.21
C ARG A 212 3.14 5.91 11.51
N HIS A 213 3.40 5.66 10.24
CA HIS A 213 4.40 6.33 9.43
C HIS A 213 3.76 6.95 8.18
N PRO A 214 2.90 7.96 8.31
CA PRO A 214 2.23 8.59 7.16
C PRO A 214 3.22 9.37 6.29
N LEU A 215 2.81 9.67 5.04
CA LEU A 215 3.58 10.55 4.16
C LEU A 215 3.72 11.95 4.80
N PRO A 216 4.91 12.57 4.80
CA PRO A 216 5.07 13.95 5.25
C PRO A 216 4.10 14.92 4.55
N GLY A 217 3.47 15.79 5.33
CA GLY A 217 2.45 16.70 4.83
C GLY A 217 1.11 16.05 4.50
N SER A 218 0.89 14.80 4.92
CA SER A 218 -0.43 14.15 4.88
C SER A 218 -0.99 13.91 6.28
N GLU A 219 -2.31 13.92 6.39
CA GLU A 219 -3.03 13.48 7.58
C GLU A 219 -3.87 12.24 7.28
N GLN A 220 -4.31 11.57 8.34
CA GLN A 220 -5.34 10.54 8.25
C GLN A 220 -6.70 11.08 8.67
N TYR A 221 -7.74 10.69 7.95
CA TYR A 221 -9.12 10.96 8.35
C TYR A 221 -9.47 10.17 9.63
N ALA A 222 -10.23 10.80 10.54
CA ALA A 222 -10.64 10.17 11.79
C ALA A 222 -11.43 8.86 11.58
N TRP A 223 -12.25 8.78 10.52
CA TRP A 223 -13.00 7.57 10.18
C TRP A 223 -12.11 6.45 9.66
N ILE A 224 -10.97 6.77 9.00
CA ILE A 224 -9.98 5.76 8.57
C ILE A 224 -9.28 5.17 9.79
N ARG A 225 -8.90 6.00 10.76
CA ARG A 225 -8.32 5.54 12.03
C ARG A 225 -9.28 4.59 12.75
N ALA A 226 -10.53 5.01 12.92
CA ALA A 226 -11.57 4.19 13.53
C ALA A 226 -11.86 2.87 12.78
N LEU A 227 -11.69 2.84 11.45
CA LEU A 227 -11.82 1.62 10.64
C LEU A 227 -10.64 0.65 10.85
N ARG A 228 -9.43 1.18 11.11
CA ARG A 228 -8.20 0.39 11.29
C ARG A 228 -8.02 -0.13 12.73
N ASP A 229 -8.52 0.59 13.73
CA ASP A 229 -8.35 0.26 15.17
C ASP A 229 -8.83 -1.17 15.56
N PRO A 230 -9.98 -1.69 15.08
CA PRO A 230 -10.44 -3.04 15.44
C PRO A 230 -9.53 -4.14 14.88
N SER A 231 -8.83 -3.87 13.77
CA SER A 231 -8.00 -4.84 13.05
C SER A 231 -6.63 -5.00 13.71
N TYR A 232 -6.07 -3.92 14.27
CA TYR A 232 -4.77 -3.95 14.95
C TYR A 232 -4.83 -4.55 16.37
N GLY A 233 -5.94 -4.37 17.10
CA GLY A 233 -6.12 -4.92 18.45
C GLY A 233 -6.25 -6.45 18.54
N LEU A 234 -6.43 -7.14 17.41
CA LEU A 234 -6.47 -8.61 17.32
C LEU A 234 -5.12 -9.20 16.90
N VAL A 235 -4.41 -8.55 15.97
CA VAL A 235 -3.11 -9.04 15.46
C VAL A 235 -1.97 -8.88 16.50
N GLN A 236 -2.05 -7.89 17.39
CA GLN A 236 -1.06 -7.73 18.46
C GLN A 236 -1.24 -8.72 19.62
N ARG A 237 -2.44 -9.25 19.86
CA ARG A 237 -2.67 -10.27 20.90
C ARG A 237 -2.01 -11.61 20.54
N ASP A 238 -1.99 -11.97 19.26
CA ASP A 238 -1.33 -13.20 18.79
C ASP A 238 0.20 -13.07 18.73
N ALA A 239 0.75 -11.86 18.61
CA ALA A 239 2.20 -11.63 18.65
C ALA A 239 2.73 -11.62 20.10
N GLY A 240 1.98 -11.05 21.05
CA GLY A 240 2.35 -11.05 22.48
C GLY A 240 2.26 -12.44 23.13
N ALA A 241 1.40 -13.33 22.64
CA ALA A 241 1.26 -14.68 23.17
C ALA A 241 2.39 -15.65 22.73
N ARG A 242 3.21 -15.30 21.73
CA ARG A 242 4.33 -16.14 21.24
C ARG A 242 5.71 -15.70 21.74
N THR A 243 5.81 -14.54 22.40
CA THR A 243 7.03 -14.11 23.09
C THR A 243 7.02 -14.49 24.58
N ALA A 244 5.88 -15.00 25.09
CA ALA A 244 5.69 -15.40 26.48
C ALA A 244 5.52 -16.91 26.67
N ALA A 245 6.00 -17.73 25.73
CA ALA A 245 6.01 -19.19 25.82
C ALA A 245 7.44 -19.73 25.63
#